data_AF-R9JLF0-F1
#
_entry.id   AF-R9JLF0-F1
#
_cell.length_a   1.000
_cell.length_b   1.000
_cell.length_c   1.000
_cell.angle_alpha   90.00
_cell.angle_beta   90.00
_cell.angle_gamma   90.00
#
_symmetry.space_group_name_H-M   'P 1'
#
loop_
_entity.id
_entity.type
_entity.pdbx_description
1 polymer ?
#
loop_
_entity_poly.entity_id
_entity_poly.type
_entity_poly.pdbx_seq_one_letter_code
_entity_poly.pdbx_strand_id
1 'polypeptide(L)'
;MAGFDKDAFWLKILSLYNEAKENNYVLKLDEERVRELKSLYIDLYIPIEEIGHYDDDKLMKKLMTAIVSIYKLDKDTMGNGGEIVQLVNTVNYDGRNMYIRFAQISPVKMRRLELGKTRQQVAERMGYSVAAVRNCEVSFCDLSRQPEKLVRKLANALECEPEIFLQ
;
A
#
# COMPACT_ATOMS: atom_id res chain seq x y z
N MET A 1 1.72 8.55 15.71
CA MET A 1 1.77 7.09 15.43
C MET A 1 2.39 6.91 14.05
N ALA A 2 3.40 6.06 13.87
CA ALA A 2 4.18 5.95 12.63
C ALA A 2 3.61 4.91 11.63
N GLY A 3 2.28 4.80 11.53
CA GLY A 3 1.57 4.01 10.53
C GLY A 3 1.33 4.81 9.24
N PHE A 4 0.86 4.18 8.17
CA PHE A 4 0.11 4.97 7.17
C PHE A 4 -1.03 5.66 7.93
N ASP A 5 -1.31 6.94 7.70
CA ASP A 5 -2.48 7.56 8.33
C ASP A 5 -3.71 7.01 7.60
N LYS A 6 -4.24 5.90 8.11
CA LYS A 6 -5.21 5.05 7.41
C LYS A 6 -6.62 5.53 7.74
N ASP A 7 -7.08 6.60 7.09
CA ASP A 7 -8.51 6.88 7.06
C ASP A 7 -9.27 5.86 6.18
N ALA A 8 -10.59 5.98 6.10
CA ALA A 8 -11.41 5.04 5.34
C ALA A 8 -11.09 5.03 3.84
N PHE A 9 -10.63 6.16 3.27
CA PHE A 9 -10.21 6.24 1.88
C PHE A 9 -8.92 5.44 1.65
N TRP A 10 -7.92 5.62 2.51
CA TRP A 10 -6.67 4.87 2.43
C TRP A 10 -6.89 3.36 2.62
N LEU A 11 -7.74 2.97 3.58
CA LEU A 11 -8.12 1.58 3.79
C LEU A 11 -8.79 0.97 2.56
N LYS A 12 -9.65 1.74 1.88
CA LYS A 12 -10.27 1.29 0.64
C LYS A 12 -9.22 1.06 -0.44
N ILE A 13 -8.30 1.99 -0.70
CA ILE A 13 -7.25 1.79 -1.70
C ILE A 13 -6.32 0.61 -1.35
N LEU A 14 -6.01 0.40 -0.07
CA LEU A 14 -5.26 -0.78 0.38
C LEU A 14 -6.02 -2.08 0.11
N SER A 15 -7.35 -2.12 0.27
CA SER A 15 -8.13 -3.32 -0.08
C SER A 15 -8.07 -3.62 -1.58
N LEU A 16 -8.05 -2.58 -2.43
CA LEU A 16 -7.93 -2.71 -3.88
C LEU A 16 -6.56 -3.26 -4.30
N TYR A 17 -5.50 -2.96 -3.54
CA TYR A 17 -4.17 -3.51 -3.77
C TYR A 17 -4.16 -5.04 -3.73
N ASN A 18 -4.84 -5.62 -2.72
CA ASN A 18 -4.90 -7.06 -2.55
C ASN A 18 -5.62 -7.75 -3.72
N GLU A 19 -6.70 -7.15 -4.22
CA GLU A 19 -7.41 -7.61 -5.42
C GLU A 19 -6.56 -7.44 -6.69
N ALA A 20 -5.82 -6.34 -6.81
CA ALA A 20 -4.97 -6.07 -7.96
C ALA A 20 -3.78 -7.04 -8.06
N LYS A 21 -3.32 -7.60 -6.94
CA LYS A 21 -2.19 -8.54 -6.89
C LYS A 21 -2.43 -9.77 -7.78
N GLU A 22 -3.68 -10.25 -7.85
CA GLU A 22 -4.08 -11.37 -8.71
C GLU A 22 -4.10 -10.99 -10.21
N ASN A 23 -4.17 -9.69 -10.51
CA ASN A 23 -4.32 -9.14 -11.86
C ASN A 23 -3.07 -8.34 -12.30
N ASN A 24 -1.88 -8.84 -11.97
CA ASN A 24 -0.60 -8.21 -12.30
C ASN A 24 -0.51 -6.74 -11.83
N TYR A 25 -1.05 -6.47 -10.63
CA TYR A 25 -1.06 -5.15 -9.99
C TYR A 25 -1.80 -4.08 -10.81
N VAL A 26 -2.74 -4.48 -11.67
CA VAL A 26 -3.62 -3.58 -12.41
C VAL A 26 -5.06 -3.90 -12.06
N LEU A 27 -5.82 -2.87 -11.68
CA LEU A 27 -7.23 -3.01 -11.35
C LEU A 27 -8.07 -2.05 -12.18
N LYS A 28 -9.16 -2.58 -12.75
CA LYS A 28 -10.20 -1.80 -13.40
C LYS A 28 -11.39 -1.68 -12.46
N LEU A 29 -11.73 -0.44 -12.11
CA LEU A 29 -12.93 -0.10 -11.35
C LEU A 29 -14.01 0.33 -12.33
N ASP A 30 -15.19 -0.26 -12.16
CA ASP A 30 -16.40 0.17 -12.85
C ASP A 30 -16.97 1.47 -12.24
N GLU A 31 -18.05 1.95 -12.85
CA GLU A 31 -18.68 3.22 -12.47
C GLU A 31 -19.19 3.21 -11.00
N GLU A 32 -19.70 2.09 -10.52
CA GLU A 32 -20.21 1.97 -9.15
C GLU A 32 -19.08 2.11 -8.13
N ARG A 33 -17.98 1.38 -8.35
CA ARG A 33 -16.80 1.44 -7.49
C ARG A 33 -16.11 2.80 -7.55
N VAL A 34 -16.11 3.45 -8.71
CA VAL A 34 -15.63 4.83 -8.86
C VAL A 34 -16.50 5.80 -8.07
N ARG A 35 -17.82 5.65 -8.11
CA ARG A 35 -18.77 6.48 -7.36
C ARG A 35 -18.58 6.31 -5.85
N GLU A 36 -18.39 5.08 -5.39
CA GLU A 36 -18.08 4.78 -3.99
C GLU A 36 -16.80 5.49 -3.52
N LEU A 37 -15.70 5.34 -4.27
CA LEU A 37 -14.43 6.02 -3.98
C LEU A 37 -14.57 7.54 -3.95
N LYS A 38 -15.33 8.09 -4.90
CA LYS A 38 -15.58 9.52 -4.98
C LYS A 38 -16.38 10.03 -3.78
N SER A 39 -17.41 9.30 -3.33
CA SER A 39 -18.17 9.65 -2.13
C SER A 39 -17.25 9.68 -0.91
N LEU A 40 -16.46 8.62 -0.70
CA LEU A 40 -15.50 8.54 0.41
C LEU A 40 -14.50 9.71 0.39
N TYR A 41 -14.00 10.08 -0.80
CA TYR A 41 -13.08 11.20 -0.94
C TYR A 41 -13.73 12.54 -0.59
N ILE A 42 -14.96 12.78 -1.05
CA ILE A 42 -15.70 14.02 -0.75
C ILE A 42 -15.92 14.12 0.76
N ASP A 43 -16.45 13.06 1.38
CA ASP A 43 -16.81 13.05 2.79
C ASP A 43 -15.60 13.29 3.72
N LEU A 44 -14.40 12.87 3.31
CA LEU A 44 -13.19 12.97 4.13
C LEU A 44 -12.34 14.22 3.85
N TYR A 45 -12.29 14.69 2.60
CA TYR A 45 -11.30 15.69 2.18
C TYR A 45 -11.88 16.98 1.63
N ILE A 46 -13.18 17.04 1.36
CA ILE A 46 -13.82 18.24 0.82
C ILE A 46 -14.72 18.85 1.90
N PRO A 47 -14.40 20.07 2.39
CA PRO A 47 -15.29 20.79 3.29
C PRO A 47 -16.65 21.00 2.66
N ILE A 48 -17.73 20.84 3.43
CA ILE A 48 -19.11 20.90 2.91
C ILE A 48 -19.42 22.26 2.30
N GLU A 49 -18.78 23.32 2.80
CA GLU A 49 -18.89 24.70 2.34
C GLU A 49 -18.27 24.90 0.94
N GLU A 50 -17.31 24.06 0.57
CA GLU A 50 -16.59 24.18 -0.71
C GLU A 50 -17.14 23.27 -1.81
N ILE A 51 -18.05 22.33 -1.50
CA ILE A 51 -18.58 21.36 -2.46
C ILE A 51 -19.12 22.03 -3.74
N GLY A 52 -19.81 23.18 -3.60
CA GLY A 52 -20.36 23.92 -4.75
C GLY A 52 -19.32 24.51 -5.71
N HIS A 53 -18.04 24.56 -5.33
CA HIS A 53 -16.94 25.06 -6.17
C HIS A 53 -16.29 23.98 -7.04
N TYR A 54 -16.65 22.72 -6.81
CA TYR A 54 -16.09 21.59 -7.53
C TYR A 54 -17.07 21.07 -8.57
N ASP A 55 -16.69 21.18 -9.84
CA ASP A 55 -17.31 20.40 -10.91
C ASP A 55 -16.80 18.94 -10.88
N ASP A 56 -17.51 18.06 -11.59
CA ASP A 56 -17.23 16.62 -11.60
C ASP A 56 -15.78 16.31 -12.01
N ASP A 57 -15.31 17.00 -13.06
CA ASP A 57 -13.96 16.83 -13.61
C ASP A 57 -12.86 17.24 -12.62
N LYS A 58 -13.05 18.33 -11.88
CA LYS A 58 -12.13 18.76 -10.82
C LYS A 58 -12.10 17.77 -9.68
N LEU A 59 -13.26 17.25 -9.24
CA LEU A 59 -13.33 16.21 -8.20
C LEU A 59 -12.57 14.97 -8.65
N MET A 60 -12.79 14.52 -9.89
CA MET A 60 -12.10 13.34 -10.42
C MET A 60 -10.58 13.53 -10.47
N LYS A 61 -10.09 14.69 -10.93
CA LYS A 61 -8.65 14.99 -10.93
C LYS A 61 -8.06 15.01 -9.51
N LYS A 62 -8.78 15.60 -8.56
CA LYS A 62 -8.37 15.65 -7.14
C LYS A 62 -8.35 14.25 -6.51
N LEU A 63 -9.39 13.45 -6.74
CA LEU A 63 -9.46 12.05 -6.35
C LEU A 63 -8.28 11.26 -6.90
N MET A 64 -8.03 11.30 -8.21
CA MET A 64 -6.91 10.60 -8.83
C MET A 64 -5.56 11.04 -8.25
N THR A 65 -5.39 12.34 -8.00
CA THR A 65 -4.18 12.89 -7.37
C THR A 65 -4.01 12.34 -5.95
N ALA A 66 -5.09 12.26 -5.17
CA ALA A 66 -5.04 11.69 -3.82
C ALA A 66 -4.66 10.22 -3.83
N ILE A 67 -5.20 9.42 -4.77
CA ILE A 67 -4.86 8.00 -4.92
C ILE A 67 -3.36 7.83 -5.25
N VAL A 68 -2.81 8.59 -6.21
CA VAL A 68 -1.38 8.51 -6.56
C VAL A 68 -0.48 9.03 -5.44
N SER A 69 -1.00 9.91 -4.58
CA SER A 69 -0.28 10.44 -3.41
C SER A 69 -0.26 9.49 -2.20
N ILE A 70 -0.72 8.26 -2.35
CA ILE A 70 -0.59 7.23 -1.32
C ILE A 70 0.84 6.71 -1.32
N TYR A 71 1.64 7.26 -0.41
CA TYR A 71 3.03 6.89 -0.22
C TYR A 71 3.42 6.81 1.26
N LYS A 72 4.55 6.16 1.53
CA LYS A 72 5.19 6.17 2.84
C LYS A 72 6.70 6.31 2.73
N LEU A 73 7.29 7.07 3.65
CA LEU A 73 8.73 7.22 3.75
C LEU A 73 9.35 6.02 4.46
N ASP A 74 10.11 5.20 3.75
CA ASP A 74 10.90 4.08 4.28
C ASP A 74 12.31 4.56 4.66
N LYS A 75 12.49 4.86 5.95
CA LYS A 75 13.76 5.40 6.49
C LYS A 75 14.90 4.38 6.55
N ASP A 76 14.63 3.10 6.29
CA ASP A 76 15.65 2.05 6.28
C ASP A 76 16.52 2.03 5.02
N THR A 77 16.12 2.74 3.96
CA THR A 77 16.92 2.86 2.75
C THR A 77 17.89 4.03 2.93
N MET A 78 19.10 3.74 3.45
CA MET A 78 20.14 4.73 3.75
C MET A 78 20.74 5.32 2.47
N GLY A 79 20.14 6.41 2.01
CA GLY A 79 20.66 7.37 1.05
C GLY A 79 19.69 8.53 0.93
N ASN A 80 19.99 9.67 1.56
CA ASN A 80 19.23 10.94 1.46
C ASN A 80 17.77 10.94 2.00
N GLY A 81 17.58 10.60 3.28
CA GLY A 81 16.31 10.93 3.97
C GLY A 81 15.20 9.88 3.88
N GLY A 82 15.48 8.70 3.30
CA GLY A 82 14.55 7.59 3.16
C GLY A 82 14.02 7.45 1.74
N GLU A 83 13.48 6.27 1.41
CA GLU A 83 12.86 5.98 0.11
C GLU A 83 11.36 6.27 0.19
N ILE A 84 10.82 7.04 -0.76
CA ILE A 84 9.36 7.16 -0.90
C ILE A 84 8.84 5.88 -1.53
N VAL A 85 8.12 5.08 -0.76
CA VAL A 85 7.41 3.90 -1.23
C VAL A 85 6.00 4.32 -1.63
N GLN A 86 5.77 4.49 -2.93
CA GLN A 86 4.45 4.76 -3.50
C GLN A 86 3.68 3.44 -3.62
N LEU A 87 2.43 3.42 -3.16
CA LEU A 87 1.55 2.26 -3.33
C LEU A 87 0.98 2.20 -4.75
N VAL A 88 0.67 3.36 -5.33
CA VAL A 88 0.03 3.50 -6.63
C VAL A 88 0.98 4.19 -7.60
N ASN A 89 1.30 3.51 -8.71
CA ASN A 89 2.16 4.03 -9.76
C ASN A 89 1.42 5.00 -10.68
N THR A 90 0.21 4.63 -11.11
CA THR A 90 -0.59 5.44 -12.04
C THR A 90 -2.07 5.24 -11.81
N VAL A 91 -2.86 6.28 -12.02
CA VAL A 91 -4.32 6.22 -12.09
C VAL A 91 -4.77 6.89 -13.38
N ASN A 92 -5.66 6.24 -14.12
CA ASN A 92 -6.28 6.79 -15.33
C ASN A 92 -7.81 6.67 -15.25
N TYR A 93 -8.53 7.60 -15.86
CA TYR A 93 -9.99 7.57 -15.94
C TYR A 93 -10.42 7.83 -17.39
N ASP A 94 -11.26 6.97 -17.96
CA ASP A 94 -11.71 7.05 -19.35
C ASP A 94 -13.09 7.73 -19.52
N GLY A 95 -13.65 8.28 -18.44
CA GLY A 95 -15.02 8.81 -18.40
C GLY A 95 -16.06 7.80 -17.89
N ARG A 96 -15.68 6.53 -17.73
CA ARG A 96 -16.57 5.49 -17.18
C ARG A 96 -15.88 4.60 -16.16
N ASN A 97 -14.66 4.16 -16.45
CA ASN A 97 -13.87 3.26 -15.63
C ASN A 97 -12.59 3.94 -15.17
N MET A 98 -12.15 3.58 -13.96
CA MET A 98 -10.85 3.98 -13.44
C MET A 98 -9.89 2.79 -13.48
N TYR A 99 -8.67 3.03 -13.95
CA TYR A 99 -7.61 2.04 -14.03
C TYR A 99 -6.51 2.44 -13.06
N ILE A 100 -6.28 1.60 -12.06
CA ILE A 100 -5.25 1.81 -11.03
C ILE A 100 -4.14 0.80 -11.28
N ARG A 101 -2.91 1.28 -11.40
CA ARG A 101 -1.70 0.45 -11.43
C ARG A 101 -0.97 0.60 -10.11
N PHE A 102 -0.84 -0.49 -9.37
CA PHE A 102 -0.14 -0.54 -8.09
C PHE A 102 1.35 -0.83 -8.28
N ALA A 103 2.15 -0.45 -7.29
CA ALA A 103 3.54 -0.85 -7.17
C ALA A 103 3.64 -2.31 -6.72
N GLN A 104 4.68 -3.02 -7.13
CA GLN A 104 4.91 -4.40 -6.67
C GLN A 104 5.70 -4.36 -5.36
N ILE A 105 4.97 -4.32 -4.24
CA ILE A 105 5.54 -4.33 -2.89
C ILE A 105 5.40 -5.74 -2.34
N SER A 106 6.50 -6.35 -1.88
CA SER A 106 6.45 -7.67 -1.25
C SER A 106 5.51 -7.66 -0.04
N PRO A 107 4.81 -8.78 0.25
CA PRO A 107 3.97 -8.88 1.44
C PRO A 107 4.70 -8.52 2.74
N VAL A 108 5.99 -8.86 2.82
CA VAL A 108 6.87 -8.54 3.95
C VAL A 108 7.11 -7.04 4.07
N LYS A 109 7.51 -6.35 2.99
CA LYS A 109 7.73 -4.89 3.00
C LYS A 109 6.43 -4.17 3.30
N MET A 110 5.33 -4.60 2.69
CA MET A 110 3.99 -4.05 2.96
C MET A 110 3.67 -4.14 4.45
N ARG A 111 3.70 -5.34 5.03
CA ARG A 111 3.35 -5.56 6.44
C ARG A 111 4.26 -4.78 7.39
N ARG A 112 5.56 -4.70 7.13
CA ARG A 112 6.48 -3.88 7.93
C ARG A 112 6.07 -2.41 7.91
N LEU A 113 5.77 -1.87 6.73
CA LEU A 113 5.35 -0.49 6.56
C LEU A 113 4.00 -0.21 7.26
N GLU A 114 3.07 -1.15 7.24
CA GLU A 114 1.81 -1.04 7.99
C GLU A 114 2.04 -0.91 9.50
N LEU A 115 2.95 -1.72 10.06
CA LEU A 115 3.31 -1.68 11.47
C LEU A 115 4.18 -0.47 11.84
N GLY A 116 4.68 0.28 10.86
CA GLY A 116 5.58 1.39 11.11
C GLY A 116 6.94 0.99 11.68
N LYS A 117 7.38 -0.24 11.41
CA LYS A 117 8.63 -0.80 11.95
C LYS A 117 9.80 -0.60 11.01
N THR A 118 10.99 -0.48 11.57
CA THR A 118 12.24 -0.52 10.81
C THR A 118 12.69 -1.96 10.55
N ARG A 119 13.52 -2.18 9.53
CA ARG A 119 14.17 -3.47 9.27
C ARG A 119 15.01 -3.91 10.47
N GLN A 120 15.64 -2.96 11.15
CA GLN A 120 16.39 -3.20 12.38
C GLN A 120 15.49 -3.79 13.48
N GLN A 121 14.34 -3.16 13.75
CA GLN A 121 13.38 -3.65 14.75
C GLN A 121 12.84 -5.05 14.41
N VAL A 122 12.58 -5.32 13.13
CA VAL A 122 12.13 -6.64 12.67
C VAL A 122 13.26 -7.67 12.84
N ALA A 123 14.49 -7.33 12.43
CA ALA A 123 15.66 -8.20 12.51
C ALA A 123 16.00 -8.60 13.95
N GLU A 124 15.98 -7.63 14.87
CA GLU A 124 16.17 -7.85 16.31
C GLU A 124 15.14 -8.83 16.87
N ARG A 125 13.85 -8.64 16.54
CA ARG A 125 12.78 -9.53 17.01
C ARG A 125 12.86 -10.93 16.43
N MET A 126 13.33 -11.08 15.19
CA MET A 126 13.57 -12.40 14.57
C MET A 126 14.80 -13.11 15.16
N GLY A 127 15.77 -12.34 15.67
CA GLY A 127 17.13 -12.80 15.92
C GLY A 127 17.90 -13.11 14.63
N TYR A 128 17.75 -12.25 13.62
CA TYR A 128 18.39 -12.34 12.30
C TYR A 128 19.10 -11.03 11.94
N SER A 129 19.86 -11.01 10.85
CA SER A 129 20.47 -9.78 10.34
C SER A 129 19.46 -8.92 9.58
N VAL A 130 19.71 -7.60 9.53
CA VAL A 130 18.94 -6.66 8.67
C VAL A 130 18.98 -7.10 7.20
N ALA A 131 20.10 -7.67 6.75
CA ALA A 131 20.22 -8.20 5.39
C ALA A 131 19.24 -9.36 5.12
N ALA A 132 18.97 -10.22 6.12
CA ALA A 132 17.98 -11.28 5.98
C ALA A 132 16.56 -10.71 5.79
N VAL A 133 16.19 -9.70 6.58
CA VAL A 133 14.91 -8.98 6.43
C VAL A 133 14.83 -8.32 5.05
N ARG A 134 15.88 -7.60 4.64
CA ARG A 134 15.94 -6.96 3.32
C ARG A 134 15.75 -7.97 2.18
N ASN A 135 16.35 -9.15 2.27
CA ASN A 135 16.21 -10.20 1.25
C ASN A 135 14.76 -10.73 1.18
N CYS A 136 14.07 -10.83 2.32
CA CYS A 136 12.65 -11.21 2.37
C CYS A 136 11.73 -10.11 1.84
N GLU A 137 12.18 -8.86 1.84
CA GLU A 137 11.42 -7.71 1.33
C GLU A 137 11.50 -7.51 -0.18
N VAL A 138 12.38 -8.24 -0.86
CA VAL A 138 12.50 -8.16 -2.31
C VAL A 138 11.20 -8.63 -2.96
N SER A 139 10.68 -7.87 -3.95
CA SER A 139 9.36 -8.13 -4.57
C SER A 139 9.22 -9.52 -5.18
N PHE A 140 10.32 -10.11 -5.63
CA PHE A 140 10.40 -11.45 -6.21
C PHE A 140 10.90 -12.52 -5.22
N CYS A 141 10.95 -12.22 -3.92
CA CYS A 141 11.29 -13.22 -2.92
C CYS A 141 10.16 -14.23 -2.76
N ASP A 142 10.39 -15.47 -3.19
CA ASP A 142 9.49 -16.59 -2.97
C ASP A 142 9.72 -17.19 -1.57
N LEU A 143 8.85 -16.80 -0.62
CA LEU A 143 8.92 -17.25 0.77
C LEU A 143 8.52 -18.72 0.95
N SER A 144 7.82 -19.32 -0.02
CA SER A 144 7.48 -20.76 0.01
C SER A 144 8.71 -21.65 -0.12
N ARG A 145 9.80 -21.12 -0.70
CA ARG A 145 11.09 -21.81 -0.85
C ARG A 145 12.06 -21.55 0.30
N GLN A 146 11.70 -20.68 1.24
CA GLN A 146 12.54 -20.36 2.38
C GLN A 146 12.35 -21.38 3.52
N PRO A 147 13.35 -21.54 4.41
CA PRO A 147 13.21 -22.42 5.55
C PRO A 147 12.01 -22.04 6.41
N GLU A 148 11.17 -23.01 6.77
CA GLU A 148 9.95 -22.78 7.56
C GLU A 148 10.21 -22.01 8.86
N LYS A 149 11.33 -22.32 9.53
CA LYS A 149 11.78 -21.62 10.75
C LYS A 149 12.00 -20.12 10.52
N LEU A 150 12.50 -19.73 9.33
CA LEU A 150 12.68 -18.33 8.95
C LEU A 150 11.32 -17.67 8.75
N VAL A 151 10.42 -18.31 7.99
CA VAL A 151 9.08 -17.77 7.68
C VAL A 151 8.27 -17.57 8.97
N ARG A 152 8.26 -18.56 9.88
CA ARG A 152 7.57 -18.44 11.19
C ARG A 152 8.13 -17.32 12.05
N LYS A 153 9.46 -17.17 12.11
CA LYS A 153 10.10 -16.08 12.86
C LYS A 153 9.78 -14.71 12.26
N LEU A 154 9.77 -14.60 10.93
CA LEU A 154 9.41 -13.39 10.21
C LEU A 154 7.95 -13.01 10.49
N ALA A 155 7.03 -13.97 10.41
CA ALA A 155 5.61 -13.80 10.69
C ALA A 155 5.37 -13.32 12.13
N ASN A 156 6.01 -13.96 13.10
CA ASN A 156 5.96 -13.55 14.50
C ASN A 156 6.51 -12.12 14.72
N ALA A 157 7.59 -11.74 14.03
CA ALA A 157 8.15 -10.41 14.14
C ALA A 157 7.21 -9.33 13.56
N LEU A 158 6.49 -9.69 12.49
CA LEU A 158 5.54 -8.88 11.74
C LEU A 158 4.07 -9.05 12.19
N GLU A 159 3.84 -9.68 13.35
CA GLU A 159 2.51 -9.77 13.98
C GLU A 159 1.43 -10.21 12.99
N CYS A 160 1.72 -11.27 12.25
CA CYS A 160 0.84 -11.81 11.23
C CYS A 160 1.03 -13.33 11.11
N GLU A 161 0.05 -13.98 10.48
CA GLU A 161 0.14 -15.40 10.17
C GLU A 161 1.08 -15.64 8.96
N PRO A 162 1.83 -16.76 8.91
CA PRO A 162 2.74 -17.08 7.80
C PRO A 162 2.08 -17.09 6.41
N GLU A 163 0.80 -17.48 6.33
CA GLU A 163 0.04 -17.63 5.08
C GLU A 163 -0.08 -16.32 4.30
N ILE A 164 -0.02 -15.17 4.99
CA ILE A 164 -0.05 -13.84 4.36
C ILE A 164 1.13 -13.64 3.40
N PHE A 165 2.24 -14.35 3.62
CA PHE A 165 3.42 -14.29 2.77
C PHE A 165 3.41 -15.27 1.59
N LEU A 166 2.51 -16.24 1.60
CA LEU A 166 2.45 -17.33 0.63
C LEU A 166 1.40 -17.10 -0.47
N GLN A 167 0.66 -16.00 -0.37
CA GLN A 167 -0.22 -15.45 -1.41
C GLN A 167 0.57 -14.61 -2.41
#